data_AF-A0AA96VNI5-F1
#
_entry.id   AF-A0AA96VNI5-F1
#
_cell.length_a   1.000
_cell.length_b   1.000
_cell.length_c   1.000
_cell.angle_alpha   90.00
_cell.angle_beta   90.00
_cell.angle_gamma   90.00
#
_symmetry.space_group_name_H-M   'P 1'
#
loop_
_entity.id
_entity.type
_entity.pdbx_description
1 polymer ?
#
loop_
_entity_poly.entity_id
_entity_poly.type
_entity_poly.pdbx_seq_one_letter_code
_entity_poly.pdbx_strand_id
1 'polypeptide(L)'
;MLRDVITCLIVLCFLSGCNSKEEKNTDTKAVQSVDVAYQKTIKEEVLKTINDPKSYQELSWNKLKSGDVVSSRIGKKVVFIAHSFKGKNIYGGAITRENIYFIGEDKPSLIIDFDVKVAFEEFLANKSIINLFATSVWDIEKLHAEYKKSATDPDAKETIKDFIYSIKRFSKADQDYLADSISNANNPLSIAKNVALFMSIRLFPELIEELLFNEITYNGKYK
;
A
#
# COMPACT_ATOMS: atom_id res chain seq x y z
N MET A 1 56.34 -1.97 -48.02
CA MET A 1 55.74 -3.23 -48.50
C MET A 1 56.79 -4.33 -48.44
N LEU A 2 56.76 -5.11 -47.36
CA LEU A 2 57.30 -6.47 -47.11
C LEU A 2 56.97 -6.67 -45.62
N ARG A 3 55.82 -7.24 -45.22
CA ARG A 3 55.49 -8.68 -45.15
C ARG A 3 56.71 -9.52 -44.76
N ASP A 4 56.71 -10.36 -43.73
CA ASP A 4 55.76 -10.79 -42.71
C ASP A 4 56.61 -11.59 -41.69
N VAL A 5 55.99 -11.98 -40.57
CA VAL A 5 56.39 -13.09 -39.68
C VAL A 5 57.37 -12.75 -38.54
N ILE A 6 56.82 -12.27 -37.42
CA ILE A 6 57.41 -12.49 -36.09
C ILE A 6 56.43 -13.29 -35.23
N THR A 7 56.77 -14.56 -35.15
CA THR A 7 56.59 -15.60 -34.13
C THR A 7 55.97 -15.21 -32.79
N CYS A 8 54.99 -16.03 -32.39
CA CYS A 8 54.40 -16.12 -31.05
C CYS A 8 55.42 -16.21 -29.91
N LEU A 9 55.24 -15.38 -28.88
CA LEU A 9 55.57 -15.69 -27.47
C LEU A 9 55.04 -14.56 -26.58
N ILE A 10 53.79 -14.69 -26.10
CA ILE A 10 53.32 -13.95 -24.92
C ILE A 10 53.17 -14.97 -23.80
N VAL A 11 54.24 -15.06 -23.01
CA VAL A 11 54.22 -15.44 -21.60
C VAL A 11 53.69 -14.22 -20.85
N LEU A 12 52.75 -14.41 -19.91
CA LEU A 12 52.87 -13.97 -18.50
C LEU A 12 51.51 -13.92 -17.78
N CYS A 13 51.46 -14.72 -16.71
CA CYS A 13 50.93 -14.41 -15.39
C CYS A 13 49.46 -13.97 -15.21
N PHE A 14 48.61 -14.94 -14.88
CA PHE A 14 47.54 -14.72 -13.89
C PHE A 14 47.40 -15.94 -12.96
N LEU A 15 48.29 -16.01 -11.98
CA LEU A 15 48.01 -16.65 -10.70
C LEU A 15 48.36 -15.65 -9.61
N SER A 16 47.45 -15.52 -8.64
CA SER A 16 47.59 -14.91 -7.30
C SER A 16 47.01 -13.49 -7.12
N GLY A 17 45.89 -13.44 -6.39
CA GLY A 17 45.75 -12.51 -5.26
C GLY A 17 44.73 -11.38 -5.35
N CYS A 18 43.56 -11.56 -4.71
CA CYS A 18 43.01 -10.52 -3.85
C CYS A 18 42.09 -11.11 -2.77
N ASN A 19 42.61 -11.13 -1.56
CA ASN A 19 41.88 -11.23 -0.31
C ASN A 19 41.35 -9.82 0.01
N SER A 20 40.04 -9.63 0.21
CA SER A 20 39.55 -8.62 1.17
C SER A 20 38.05 -8.75 1.47
N LYS A 21 37.81 -8.98 2.76
CA LYS A 21 36.72 -8.45 3.59
C LYS A 21 35.29 -8.90 3.27
N GLU A 22 34.89 -9.93 4.01
CA GLU A 22 33.52 -10.12 4.47
C GLU A 22 33.06 -8.89 5.25
N GLU A 23 32.23 -8.06 4.62
CA GLU A 23 31.34 -7.13 5.32
C GLU A 23 29.98 -7.81 5.55
N LYS A 24 29.77 -8.23 6.80
CA LYS A 24 28.44 -8.35 7.38
C LYS A 24 27.79 -6.96 7.35
N ASN A 25 26.74 -6.81 6.54
CA ASN A 25 25.50 -6.12 6.91
C ASN A 25 24.55 -6.09 5.72
N THR A 26 23.62 -7.03 5.69
CA THR A 26 22.25 -6.70 5.32
C THR A 26 21.35 -7.43 6.31
N ASP A 27 20.86 -6.68 7.30
CA ASP A 27 19.61 -6.99 7.99
C ASP A 27 18.53 -7.16 6.92
N THR A 28 18.43 -8.38 6.40
CA THR A 28 17.29 -8.79 5.61
C THR A 28 16.20 -9.00 6.65
N LYS A 29 15.50 -7.92 7.01
CA LYS A 29 14.23 -8.01 7.75
C LYS A 29 13.46 -9.15 7.11
N ALA A 30 13.29 -10.25 7.86
CA ALA A 30 12.65 -11.44 7.36
C ALA A 30 11.32 -11.04 6.71
N VAL A 31 11.26 -11.14 5.38
CA VAL A 31 10.00 -11.04 4.64
C VAL A 31 9.16 -12.16 5.21
N GLN A 32 8.17 -11.83 6.05
CA GLN A 32 7.24 -12.82 6.57
C GLN A 32 6.50 -13.39 5.35
N SER A 33 6.89 -14.58 4.91
CA SER A 33 6.32 -15.18 3.71
C SER A 33 4.82 -15.37 3.91
N VAL A 34 4.02 -14.91 2.95
CA VAL A 34 2.58 -15.15 2.95
C VAL A 34 2.32 -16.65 2.86
N ASP A 35 1.39 -17.18 3.66
CA ASP A 35 1.01 -18.60 3.63
C ASP A 35 0.59 -19.03 2.21
N VAL A 36 1.12 -20.17 1.74
CA VAL A 36 0.86 -20.71 0.40
C VAL A 36 -0.63 -20.97 0.16
N ALA A 37 -1.38 -21.38 1.19
CA ALA A 37 -2.82 -21.57 1.09
C ALA A 37 -3.55 -20.26 0.82
N TYR A 38 -3.12 -19.16 1.44
CA TYR A 38 -3.68 -17.83 1.17
C TYR A 38 -3.30 -17.33 -0.22
N GLN A 39 -2.03 -17.50 -0.64
CA GLN A 39 -1.60 -17.14 -1.99
C GLN A 39 -2.45 -17.85 -3.05
N LYS A 40 -2.64 -19.17 -2.89
CA LYS A 40 -3.47 -19.98 -3.80
C LYS A 40 -4.91 -19.47 -3.86
N THR A 41 -5.54 -19.28 -2.70
CA THR A 41 -6.94 -18.84 -2.61
C THR A 41 -7.13 -17.45 -3.22
N ILE A 42 -6.25 -16.50 -2.89
CA ILE A 42 -6.30 -15.13 -3.45
C ILE A 42 -6.11 -15.17 -4.96
N LYS A 43 -5.13 -15.93 -5.45
CA LYS A 43 -4.86 -16.06 -6.89
C LYS A 43 -6.06 -16.63 -7.64
N GLU A 44 -6.72 -17.64 -7.09
CA GLU A 44 -7.96 -18.20 -7.66
C GLU A 44 -9.06 -17.14 -7.76
N GLU A 45 -9.24 -16.29 -6.73
CA GLU A 45 -10.21 -15.18 -6.79
C GLU A 45 -9.82 -14.12 -7.83
N VAL A 46 -8.54 -13.73 -7.90
CA VAL A 46 -8.06 -12.77 -8.91
C VAL A 46 -8.33 -13.28 -10.32
N LEU A 47 -8.01 -14.54 -10.60
CA LEU A 47 -8.17 -15.12 -11.93
C LEU A 47 -9.64 -15.17 -12.40
N LYS A 48 -10.62 -15.24 -11.48
CA LYS A 48 -12.05 -15.14 -11.83
C LYS A 48 -12.44 -13.76 -12.36
N THR A 49 -11.70 -12.72 -11.97
CA THR A 49 -11.99 -11.31 -12.33
C THR A 49 -11.24 -10.83 -13.58
N ILE A 50 -10.29 -11.62 -14.10
CA ILE A 50 -9.47 -11.27 -15.26
C ILE A 50 -10.01 -11.99 -16.49
N ASN A 51 -10.32 -11.23 -17.55
CA ASN A 51 -10.85 -11.77 -18.81
C ASN A 51 -9.88 -12.74 -19.52
N ASP A 52 -8.58 -12.49 -19.46
CA ASP A 52 -7.53 -13.33 -20.04
C ASP A 52 -6.57 -13.80 -18.93
N PRO A 53 -6.75 -15.02 -18.38
CA PRO A 53 -5.90 -15.55 -17.33
C PRO A 53 -4.40 -15.58 -17.68
N LYS A 54 -4.05 -15.63 -18.98
CA LYS A 54 -2.64 -15.59 -19.44
C LYS A 54 -2.02 -14.21 -19.29
N SER A 55 -2.83 -13.16 -19.14
CA SER A 55 -2.36 -11.80 -18.88
C SER A 55 -1.95 -11.57 -17.43
N TYR A 56 -2.34 -12.45 -16.51
CA TYR A 56 -1.94 -12.40 -15.12
C TYR A 56 -0.45 -12.69 -15.00
N GLN A 57 0.30 -11.74 -14.45
CA GLN A 57 1.69 -11.93 -14.06
C GLN A 57 1.86 -11.49 -12.61
N GLU A 58 2.16 -12.43 -11.74
CA GLU A 58 2.48 -12.15 -10.34
C GLU A 58 3.72 -11.27 -10.22
N LEU A 59 3.68 -10.27 -9.32
CA LEU A 59 4.81 -9.39 -9.03
C LEU A 59 5.29 -9.56 -7.58
N SER A 60 4.39 -9.51 -6.60
CA SER A 60 4.77 -9.59 -5.19
C SER A 60 3.63 -10.06 -4.27
N TRP A 61 4.04 -10.58 -3.11
CA TRP A 61 3.20 -10.97 -1.98
C TRP A 61 3.81 -10.44 -0.69
N ASN A 62 3.10 -9.57 0.02
CA ASN A 62 3.56 -8.98 1.26
C ASN A 62 2.53 -9.20 2.37
N LYS A 63 2.92 -9.86 3.46
CA LYS A 63 2.16 -9.83 4.70
C LYS A 63 2.42 -8.49 5.39
N LEU A 64 1.37 -7.73 5.64
CA LEU A 64 1.44 -6.41 6.25
C LEU A 64 1.50 -6.52 7.79
N LYS A 65 2.35 -5.70 8.42
CA LYS A 65 2.61 -5.72 9.87
C LYS A 65 1.40 -5.21 10.67
N SER A 66 0.57 -4.38 10.04
CA SER A 66 -0.66 -3.85 10.61
C SER A 66 -1.62 -4.94 11.03
N GLY A 67 -1.56 -6.12 10.40
CA GLY A 67 -2.35 -7.27 10.81
C GLY A 67 -2.06 -7.68 12.26
N ASP A 68 -0.79 -7.75 12.65
CA ASP A 68 -0.38 -8.19 13.99
C ASP A 68 -0.78 -7.14 15.07
N VAL A 69 -0.68 -5.84 14.74
CA VAL A 69 -1.09 -4.74 15.63
C VAL A 69 -2.61 -4.71 15.79
N VAL A 70 -3.36 -4.78 14.69
CA VAL A 70 -4.83 -4.82 14.72
C VAL A 70 -5.31 -6.05 15.47
N SER A 71 -4.67 -7.21 15.27
CA SER A 71 -5.00 -8.44 15.98
C SER A 71 -4.91 -8.26 17.49
N SER A 72 -3.81 -7.65 17.94
CA SER A 72 -3.57 -7.37 19.36
C SER A 72 -4.60 -6.39 19.91
N ARG A 73 -4.95 -5.35 19.15
CA ARG A 73 -5.93 -4.33 19.55
C ARG A 73 -7.34 -4.90 19.73
N ILE A 74 -7.78 -5.80 18.86
CA ILE A 74 -9.16 -6.31 18.86
C ILE A 74 -9.31 -7.70 19.49
N GLY A 75 -8.21 -8.36 19.87
CA GLY A 75 -8.22 -9.70 20.45
C GLY A 75 -8.68 -10.80 19.50
N LYS A 76 -8.50 -10.61 18.18
CA LYS A 76 -8.86 -11.60 17.14
C LYS A 76 -7.78 -11.66 16.08
N LYS A 77 -7.63 -12.81 15.41
CA LYS A 77 -6.67 -12.95 14.32
C LYS A 77 -7.08 -12.09 13.12
N VAL A 78 -6.18 -11.20 12.72
CA VAL A 78 -6.29 -10.35 11.54
C VAL A 78 -4.98 -10.45 10.76
N VAL A 79 -5.07 -10.83 9.49
CA VAL A 79 -3.93 -10.79 8.58
C VAL A 79 -4.30 -9.93 7.38
N PHE A 80 -3.42 -9.00 7.03
CA PHE A 80 -3.52 -8.26 5.79
C PHE A 80 -2.44 -8.73 4.82
N ILE A 81 -2.82 -8.93 3.56
CA ILE A 81 -1.93 -9.35 2.48
C ILE A 81 -2.04 -8.34 1.35
N ALA A 82 -0.94 -7.69 1.01
CA ALA A 82 -0.82 -6.92 -0.22
C ALA A 82 -0.30 -7.84 -1.33
N HIS A 83 -1.03 -7.88 -2.45
CA HIS A 83 -0.67 -8.67 -3.61
C HIS A 83 -0.61 -7.77 -4.84
N SER A 84 0.58 -7.68 -5.45
CA SER A 84 0.78 -6.96 -6.70
C SER A 84 0.90 -7.91 -7.88
N PHE A 85 0.26 -7.55 -8.98
CA PHE A 85 0.27 -8.32 -10.23
C PHE A 85 0.06 -7.39 -11.44
N LYS A 86 0.52 -7.83 -12.62
CA LYS A 86 0.12 -7.25 -13.90
C LYS A 86 -1.08 -8.01 -14.46
N GLY A 87 -1.95 -7.28 -15.14
CA GLY A 87 -3.06 -7.82 -15.93
C GLY A 87 -3.34 -6.96 -17.15
N LYS A 88 -4.39 -7.28 -17.90
CA LYS A 88 -4.95 -6.40 -18.94
C LYS A 88 -6.12 -5.59 -18.39
N ASN A 89 -6.21 -4.32 -18.77
CA ASN A 89 -7.41 -3.52 -18.60
C ASN A 89 -8.48 -3.91 -19.64
N ILE A 90 -9.66 -3.31 -19.53
CA ILE A 90 -10.79 -3.59 -20.45
C ILE A 90 -10.51 -3.21 -21.92
N TYR A 91 -9.48 -2.39 -22.16
CA TYR A 91 -9.04 -1.95 -23.49
C TYR A 91 -7.84 -2.75 -24.01
N GLY A 92 -7.43 -3.82 -23.31
CA GLY A 92 -6.31 -4.68 -23.70
C GLY A 92 -4.92 -4.14 -23.35
N GLY A 93 -4.82 -2.96 -22.74
CA GLY A 93 -3.56 -2.38 -22.25
C GLY A 93 -3.08 -3.06 -20.96
N ALA A 94 -1.76 -3.18 -20.80
CA ALA A 94 -1.17 -3.70 -19.57
C ALA A 94 -1.38 -2.72 -18.41
N ILE A 95 -1.76 -3.24 -17.25
CA ILE A 95 -1.93 -2.47 -16.01
C ILE A 95 -1.34 -3.24 -14.84
N THR A 96 -0.63 -2.54 -13.97
CA THR A 96 -0.20 -3.06 -12.67
C THR A 96 -1.30 -2.77 -11.65
N ARG A 97 -1.65 -3.77 -10.85
CA ARG A 97 -2.60 -3.65 -9.75
C ARG A 97 -1.93 -4.05 -8.43
N GLU A 98 -2.39 -3.46 -7.35
CA GLU A 98 -2.08 -3.88 -5.99
C GLU A 98 -3.41 -4.01 -5.24
N ASN A 99 -3.67 -5.22 -4.77
CA ASN A 99 -4.88 -5.54 -4.03
C ASN A 99 -4.52 -5.85 -2.58
N ILE A 100 -5.30 -5.32 -1.64
CA ILE A 100 -5.17 -5.61 -0.22
C ILE A 100 -6.30 -6.55 0.19
N TYR A 101 -5.92 -7.69 0.76
CA TYR A 101 -6.84 -8.70 1.28
C TYR A 101 -6.81 -8.73 2.80
N PHE A 102 -7.97 -8.83 3.41
CA PHE A 102 -8.17 -9.16 4.82
C PHE A 102 -8.43 -10.66 4.96
N ILE A 103 -7.69 -11.32 5.85
CA ILE A 103 -7.91 -12.70 6.26
C ILE A 103 -8.38 -12.71 7.71
N GLY A 104 -9.65 -13.07 7.91
CA GLY A 104 -10.21 -13.42 9.21
C GLY A 104 -10.11 -14.92 9.46
N GLU A 105 -11.23 -15.55 9.81
CA GLU A 105 -11.30 -17.00 10.10
C GLU A 105 -11.58 -17.86 8.86
N ASP A 106 -12.28 -17.32 7.84
CA ASP A 106 -12.81 -18.12 6.74
C ASP A 106 -11.99 -18.00 5.43
N LYS A 107 -12.14 -16.87 4.73
CA LYS A 107 -11.63 -16.68 3.37
C LYS A 107 -11.02 -15.29 3.19
N PRO A 108 -10.00 -15.16 2.34
CA PRO A 108 -9.51 -13.86 1.91
C PRO A 108 -10.63 -13.00 1.36
N SER A 109 -10.76 -11.79 1.91
CA SER A 109 -11.72 -10.78 1.45
C SER A 109 -10.95 -9.60 0.88
N LEU A 110 -11.22 -9.24 -0.37
CA LEU A 110 -10.66 -8.04 -0.99
C LEU A 110 -11.25 -6.81 -0.29
N ILE A 111 -10.40 -5.92 0.21
CA ILE A 111 -10.82 -4.69 0.90
C ILE A 111 -10.36 -3.42 0.20
N ILE A 112 -9.28 -3.49 -0.58
CA ILE A 112 -8.76 -2.36 -1.36
C ILE A 112 -8.26 -2.90 -2.71
N ASP A 113 -8.72 -2.30 -3.80
CA ASP A 113 -8.35 -2.63 -5.18
C ASP A 113 -7.86 -1.39 -5.97
N PHE A 114 -7.51 -0.33 -5.25
CA PHE A 114 -7.05 0.94 -5.77
C PHE A 114 -5.73 1.38 -5.11
N ASP A 115 -5.00 2.27 -5.77
CA ASP A 115 -3.81 2.90 -5.20
C ASP A 115 -4.22 3.80 -4.03
N VAL A 116 -3.84 3.40 -2.81
CA VAL A 116 -4.21 4.10 -1.57
C VAL A 116 -3.59 5.50 -1.50
N LYS A 117 -2.37 5.69 -2.02
CA LYS A 117 -1.71 7.00 -1.96
C LYS A 117 -2.41 8.01 -2.85
N VAL A 118 -2.77 7.58 -4.06
CA VAL A 118 -3.53 8.39 -5.01
C VAL A 118 -4.94 8.65 -4.47
N ALA A 119 -5.63 7.61 -3.99
CA ALA A 119 -6.98 7.74 -3.44
C ALA A 119 -7.01 8.65 -2.20
N PHE A 120 -5.98 8.63 -1.36
CA PHE A 120 -5.87 9.51 -0.20
C PHE A 120 -5.62 10.97 -0.60
N GLU A 121 -4.80 11.21 -1.61
CA GLU A 121 -4.64 12.56 -2.18
C GLU A 121 -5.96 13.10 -2.74
N GLU A 122 -6.65 12.28 -3.54
CA GLU A 122 -7.96 12.61 -4.12
C GLU A 122 -9.01 12.87 -3.03
N PHE A 123 -8.99 12.09 -1.95
CA PHE A 123 -9.86 12.26 -0.79
C PHE A 123 -9.67 13.62 -0.12
N LEU A 124 -8.42 14.02 0.14
CA LEU A 124 -8.11 15.34 0.73
C LEU A 124 -8.39 16.50 -0.23
N ALA A 125 -8.36 16.27 -1.54
CA ALA A 125 -8.71 17.28 -2.54
C ALA A 125 -10.23 17.39 -2.80
N ASN A 126 -11.04 16.49 -2.27
CA ASN A 126 -12.46 16.39 -2.60
C ASN A 126 -13.30 17.42 -1.84
N LYS A 127 -14.05 18.25 -2.57
CA LYS A 127 -14.90 19.31 -1.99
C LYS A 127 -15.96 18.78 -1.01
N SER A 128 -16.57 17.64 -1.29
CA SER A 128 -17.57 17.05 -0.39
C SER A 128 -16.91 16.56 0.91
N ILE A 129 -15.68 16.06 0.83
CA ILE A 129 -14.89 15.71 2.01
C ILE A 129 -14.49 16.97 2.78
N ILE A 130 -13.99 18.01 2.11
CA ILE A 130 -13.68 19.30 2.77
C ILE A 130 -14.91 19.83 3.51
N ASN A 131 -16.09 19.80 2.90
CA ASN A 131 -17.34 20.22 3.53
C ASN A 131 -17.73 19.33 4.73
N LEU A 132 -17.57 18.01 4.62
CA LEU A 132 -17.82 17.06 5.72
C LEU A 132 -16.98 17.42 6.95
N PHE A 133 -15.72 17.78 6.75
CA PHE A 133 -14.79 18.10 7.83
C PHE A 133 -14.76 19.59 8.21
N ALA A 134 -15.55 20.45 7.57
CA ALA A 134 -15.50 21.90 7.75
C ALA A 134 -15.78 22.37 9.18
N THR A 135 -16.56 21.59 9.96
CA THR A 135 -16.86 21.88 11.37
C THR A 135 -15.93 21.14 12.34
N SER A 136 -15.03 20.32 11.82
CA SER A 136 -14.08 19.58 12.62
C SER A 136 -12.86 20.43 12.99
N VAL A 137 -12.01 19.87 13.86
CA VAL A 137 -10.69 20.47 14.17
C VAL A 137 -9.70 20.35 13.00
N TRP A 138 -10.04 19.59 11.95
CA TRP A 138 -9.18 19.35 10.81
C TRP A 138 -9.46 20.31 9.67
N ASP A 139 -8.45 21.08 9.33
CA ASP A 139 -8.38 21.81 8.08
C ASP A 139 -7.91 20.86 6.98
N ILE A 140 -8.84 20.37 6.16
CA ILE A 140 -8.56 19.42 5.08
C ILE A 140 -7.69 20.03 3.98
N GLU A 141 -7.84 21.33 3.69
CA GLU A 141 -7.02 22.01 2.70
C GLU A 141 -5.56 22.08 3.17
N LYS A 142 -5.35 22.38 4.45
CA LYS A 142 -4.03 22.29 5.08
C LYS A 142 -3.50 20.86 5.09
N LEU A 143 -4.31 19.87 5.46
CA LEU A 143 -3.90 18.46 5.44
C LEU A 143 -3.47 18.01 4.05
N HIS A 144 -4.15 18.45 3.00
CA HIS A 144 -3.76 18.17 1.62
C HIS A 144 -2.36 18.73 1.31
N ALA A 145 -2.06 19.96 1.76
CA ALA A 145 -0.73 20.55 1.62
C ALA A 145 0.34 19.80 2.43
N GLU A 146 0.03 19.40 3.67
CA GLU A 146 0.92 18.60 4.53
C GLU A 146 1.21 17.23 3.90
N TYR A 147 0.20 16.57 3.34
CA TYR A 147 0.36 15.24 2.73
C TYR A 147 1.39 15.25 1.59
N LYS A 148 1.41 16.30 0.76
CA LYS A 148 2.36 16.44 -0.36
C LYS A 148 3.83 16.48 0.07
N LYS A 149 4.12 16.94 1.29
CA LYS A 149 5.48 17.00 1.85
C LYS A 149 5.76 15.93 2.90
N SER A 150 4.76 15.16 3.33
CA SER A 150 4.87 14.12 4.37
C SER A 150 5.90 13.01 4.08
N ALA A 151 6.29 12.81 2.83
CA ALA A 151 7.35 11.87 2.47
C ALA A 151 8.73 12.30 3.00
N THR A 152 8.95 13.61 3.18
CA THR A 152 10.25 14.19 3.56
C THR A 152 10.21 15.05 4.82
N ASP A 153 9.02 15.49 5.23
CA ASP A 153 8.79 16.32 6.43
C ASP A 153 8.16 15.46 7.54
N PRO A 154 8.89 15.18 8.64
CA PRO A 154 8.38 14.38 9.76
C PRO A 154 7.17 15.00 10.47
N ASP A 155 7.13 16.32 10.60
CA ASP A 155 6.04 17.02 11.29
C ASP A 155 4.75 16.96 10.44
N ALA A 156 4.91 17.13 9.12
CA ALA A 156 3.83 16.92 8.17
C ALA A 156 3.32 15.48 8.23
N LYS A 157 4.23 14.50 8.26
CA LYS A 157 3.87 13.08 8.37
C LYS A 157 3.07 12.79 9.64
N GLU A 158 3.53 13.26 10.80
CA GLU A 158 2.80 13.07 12.06
C GLU A 158 1.45 13.78 12.05
N THR A 159 1.33 14.94 11.40
CA THR A 159 0.03 15.62 11.20
C THR A 159 -0.95 14.74 10.41
N ILE A 160 -0.48 14.08 9.35
CA ILE A 160 -1.32 13.13 8.58
C ILE A 160 -1.70 11.92 9.43
N LYS A 161 -0.78 11.39 10.22
CA LYS A 161 -1.09 10.28 11.13
C LYS A 161 -2.10 10.69 12.20
N ASP A 162 -1.96 11.86 12.81
CA ASP A 162 -2.96 12.36 13.76
C ASP A 162 -4.35 12.44 13.13
N PHE A 163 -4.45 12.90 11.88
CA PHE A 163 -5.71 12.87 11.13
C PHE A 163 -6.26 11.45 11.01
N ILE A 164 -5.49 10.51 10.46
CA ILE A 164 -5.88 9.10 10.26
C ILE A 164 -6.40 8.49 11.57
N TYR A 165 -5.65 8.62 12.66
CA TYR A 165 -6.02 8.03 13.95
C TYR A 165 -7.15 8.76 14.68
N SER A 166 -7.41 10.03 14.33
CA SER A 166 -8.55 10.77 14.88
C SER A 166 -9.90 10.35 14.26
N ILE A 167 -9.92 9.77 13.05
CA ILE A 167 -11.16 9.43 12.33
C ILE A 167 -12.10 8.53 13.14
N LYS A 168 -11.57 7.64 14.00
CA LYS A 168 -12.38 6.80 14.89
C LYS A 168 -13.21 7.58 15.91
N ARG A 169 -12.80 8.81 16.24
CA ARG A 169 -13.45 9.68 17.24
C ARG A 169 -14.56 10.55 16.65
N PHE A 170 -14.79 10.49 15.34
CA PHE A 170 -15.90 11.16 14.68
C PHE A 170 -17.23 10.45 14.96
N SER A 171 -18.26 11.27 15.16
CA SER A 171 -19.59 10.91 15.61
C SER A 171 -20.40 10.16 14.55
N LYS A 172 -21.57 9.64 14.95
CA LYS A 172 -22.54 9.05 14.01
C LYS A 172 -23.03 10.06 12.97
N ALA A 173 -23.12 11.34 13.33
CA ALA A 173 -23.52 12.39 12.40
C ALA A 173 -22.55 12.53 11.21
N ASP A 174 -21.25 12.26 11.43
CA ASP A 174 -20.24 12.29 10.37
C ASP A 174 -20.40 11.10 9.40
N GLN A 175 -20.90 9.95 9.90
CA GLN A 175 -21.25 8.81 9.06
C GLN A 175 -22.50 9.08 8.22
N ASP A 176 -23.52 9.67 8.85
CA ASP A 176 -24.78 10.01 8.18
C ASP A 176 -24.55 11.08 7.09
N TYR A 177 -23.66 12.05 7.34
CA TYR A 177 -23.27 13.04 6.32
C TYR A 177 -22.43 12.42 5.19
N LEU A 178 -21.53 11.47 5.51
CA LEU A 178 -20.83 10.71 4.46
C LEU A 178 -21.84 9.94 3.59
N ALA A 179 -22.83 9.30 4.20
CA ALA A 179 -23.94 8.62 3.53
C ALA A 179 -24.76 9.54 2.62
N ASP A 180 -25.05 10.75 3.07
CA ASP A 180 -25.74 11.76 2.25
C ASP A 180 -24.86 12.28 1.10
N SER A 181 -23.57 12.55 1.38
CA SER A 181 -22.60 12.96 0.35
C SER A 181 -22.38 11.91 -0.73
N ILE A 182 -22.43 10.62 -0.36
CA ILE A 182 -22.44 9.46 -1.26
C ILE A 182 -23.69 9.48 -2.13
N SER A 183 -24.85 9.73 -1.54
CA SER A 183 -26.14 9.71 -2.24
C SER A 183 -26.28 10.83 -3.28
N ASN A 184 -25.59 11.94 -3.06
CA ASN A 184 -25.69 13.15 -3.88
C ASN A 184 -24.55 13.33 -4.90
N ALA A 185 -23.62 12.38 -5.02
CA ALA A 185 -22.45 12.54 -5.88
C ALA A 185 -22.62 11.95 -7.30
N ASN A 186 -22.08 12.65 -8.31
CA ASN A 186 -22.30 12.38 -9.72
C ASN A 186 -21.37 11.28 -10.33
N ASN A 187 -20.46 10.68 -9.55
CA ASN A 187 -19.52 9.66 -10.03
C ASN A 187 -19.44 8.45 -9.06
N PRO A 188 -20.16 7.35 -9.34
CA PRO A 188 -20.23 6.15 -8.48
C PRO A 188 -18.88 5.55 -8.09
N LEU A 189 -17.87 5.59 -8.98
CA LEU A 189 -16.58 4.96 -8.72
C LEU A 189 -15.71 5.77 -7.76
N SER A 190 -15.67 7.10 -7.93
CA SER A 190 -14.97 8.00 -7.00
C SER A 190 -15.57 7.92 -5.60
N ILE A 191 -16.89 7.78 -5.53
CA ILE A 191 -17.62 7.58 -4.27
C ILE A 191 -17.17 6.27 -3.61
N ALA A 192 -17.26 5.14 -4.30
CA ALA A 192 -16.90 3.83 -3.74
C ALA A 192 -15.48 3.82 -3.13
N LYS A 193 -14.51 4.46 -3.81
CA LYS A 193 -13.14 4.61 -3.29
C LYS A 193 -13.08 5.46 -2.02
N ASN A 194 -13.73 6.63 -2.00
CA ASN A 194 -13.74 7.50 -0.82
C ASN A 194 -14.39 6.82 0.39
N VAL A 195 -15.47 6.06 0.18
CA VAL A 195 -16.13 5.29 1.25
C VAL A 195 -15.23 4.18 1.75
N ALA A 196 -14.68 3.37 0.84
CA ALA A 196 -13.78 2.28 1.20
C ALA A 196 -12.56 2.82 1.97
N LEU A 197 -11.99 3.93 1.54
CA LEU A 197 -10.87 4.59 2.21
C LEU A 197 -11.28 5.13 3.59
N PHE A 198 -12.36 5.90 3.71
CA PHE A 198 -12.84 6.42 4.99
C PHE A 198 -13.13 5.30 6.00
N MET A 199 -13.80 4.24 5.57
CA MET A 199 -14.09 3.07 6.40
C MET A 199 -12.81 2.34 6.80
N SER A 200 -11.85 2.20 5.89
CA SER A 200 -10.56 1.58 6.19
C SER A 200 -9.74 2.41 7.17
N ILE A 201 -9.70 3.73 7.02
CA ILE A 201 -9.06 4.65 7.99
C ILE A 201 -9.71 4.49 9.36
N ARG A 202 -11.04 4.46 9.41
CA ARG A 202 -11.79 4.36 10.68
C ARG A 202 -11.57 3.03 11.39
N LEU A 203 -11.62 1.92 10.64
CA LEU A 203 -11.55 0.56 11.20
C LEU A 203 -10.11 0.13 11.45
N PHE A 204 -9.19 0.48 10.57
CA PHE A 204 -7.81 0.01 10.55
C PHE A 204 -6.83 1.16 10.24
N PRO A 205 -6.73 2.18 11.12
CA PRO A 205 -5.79 3.29 10.91
C PRO A 205 -4.34 2.82 10.77
N GLU A 206 -3.95 1.72 11.43
CA GLU A 206 -2.63 1.10 11.33
C GLU A 206 -2.35 0.57 9.91
N LEU A 207 -3.38 0.04 9.23
CA LEU A 207 -3.26 -0.41 7.84
C LEU A 207 -3.01 0.78 6.91
N ILE A 208 -3.76 1.87 7.10
CA ILE A 208 -3.60 3.06 6.26
C ILE A 208 -2.25 3.73 6.52
N GLU A 209 -1.79 3.81 7.77
CA GLU A 209 -0.44 4.29 8.08
C GLU A 209 0.62 3.46 7.34
N GLU A 210 0.52 2.13 7.38
CA GLU A 210 1.48 1.25 6.69
C GLU A 210 1.44 1.43 5.18
N LEU A 211 0.26 1.57 4.57
CA LEU A 211 0.12 1.73 3.12
C LEU A 211 0.62 3.10 2.64
N LEU A 212 0.44 4.15 3.43
CA LEU A 212 0.93 5.50 3.08
C LEU A 212 2.43 5.67 3.34
N PHE A 213 2.93 5.15 4.46
CA PHE A 213 4.26 5.48 4.97
C PHE A 213 5.21 4.29 5.16
N ASN A 214 4.75 3.06 4.93
CA ASN A 214 5.51 1.82 5.14
C ASN A 214 6.01 1.65 6.59
N GLU A 215 5.26 2.20 7.55
CA GLU A 215 5.55 2.15 8.98
C GLU A 215 4.27 2.10 9.81
N ILE A 216 4.40 1.69 11.08
CA ILE A 216 3.29 1.65 12.05
C ILE A 216 3.87 2.09 13.39
N THR A 217 4.18 3.37 13.47
CA THR A 217 4.95 3.97 14.56
C THR A 217 4.19 5.10 15.24
N TYR A 218 2.91 5.28 14.92
CA TYR A 218 2.11 6.35 15.49
C TYR A 218 2.09 6.33 17.03
N ASN A 219 2.49 7.47 17.59
CA ASN A 219 2.53 7.72 19.03
C ASN A 219 1.87 9.06 19.40
N GLY A 220 1.08 9.63 18.48
CA GLY A 220 0.43 10.91 18.67
C GLY A 220 -0.78 10.87 19.59
N LYS A 221 -1.54 11.98 19.57
CA LYS A 221 -2.62 12.29 20.51
C LYS A 221 -3.81 11.31 20.47
N TYR A 222 -3.99 10.62 19.36
CA TYR A 222 -5.19 9.85 19.05
C TYR A 222 -5.05 8.33 19.18
N LYS A 223 -3.95 7.85 19.79
CA LYS A 223 -3.71 6.43 20.06
C LYS A 223 -4.92 5.77 20.74
#